data_AF-A0A954QP95-F1
#
_entry.id   AF-A0A954QP95-F1
#
_cell.length_a   1.000
_cell.length_b   1.000
_cell.length_c   1.000
_cell.angle_alpha   90.00
_cell.angle_beta   90.00
_cell.angle_gamma   90.00
#
_symmetry.space_group_name_H-M   'P 1'
#
loop_
_entity.id
_entity.type
_entity.pdbx_description
1 polymer ?
#
loop_
_entity_poly.entity_id
_entity_poly.type
_entity_poly.pdbx_seq_one_letter_code
_entity_poly.pdbx_strand_id
1 'polypeptide(L)'
;MNAARSLAIAFIAVGLVCLNCLCCFAIDIALTFDTPADQFPAYDPDGSKLQLIALAAADMWEDLLPFGNNAYSVTVHWGTFPANSTQLAVYNGFDHSINVRRNNAWFLDPTPTEHGEFAPFVQTLYRDLDATQQASFNGTPPDLLETGYTAAAVSGGVADGVDDLLSVLLHEMGHFTEIGYNLLAPDVAIQSKFIGGVTGVSAQREDESHITPDNALLDPQLAAGQRVLPSALDLMVAANEQNHSDIRLRRIDWLGNVQLPGPSLWSVASGWEGGRTPTTGTNVTVRDGGNLQVLSAPGTARTLLLTQNSDLTIFDDLHVALDTQIFGSGGFDHPTVVIADATGTMAVDRNLDISLGGVQLNGGQLDVTGLLILDGEVSGAGFVNTSTLNGYGAVNVGSQLRNRGRVKGEGGTLVITAGASGKLDLDGNQEATQVGLLLARDGNLEFHGPLNDAFDGTADIGAGHSIRFDEEWTFGQNGNLHFSDAGALAEFFSSVPASHVTFDGSSITLPQNALARVRAGAITLKSGVDVTVPSGAILGLNGNIEFSGGSYTGAGVLRQNGNANVATNTSIAVSEYDWDGFNLPTPADTQIEANAKFMLNVGSIGGAYSGTVS
;
A
#
# COMPACT_ATOMS: atom_id res chain seq x y z
N MET A 1 15.31 21.08 33.85
CA MET A 1 16.53 20.38 34.34
C MET A 1 16.52 18.86 34.09
N ASN A 2 15.63 18.32 33.24
CA ASN A 2 15.57 16.88 32.90
C ASN A 2 16.05 16.53 31.46
N ALA A 3 16.50 17.51 30.68
CA ALA A 3 16.97 17.29 29.29
C ALA A 3 18.46 16.91 29.18
N ALA A 4 19.22 16.95 30.29
CA ALA A 4 20.68 16.75 30.28
C ALA A 4 21.15 15.35 30.73
N ARG A 5 20.23 14.44 31.09
CA ARG A 5 20.57 13.07 31.54
C ARG A 5 20.43 11.99 30.45
N SER A 6 19.72 12.24 29.34
CA SER A 6 19.57 11.27 28.26
C SER A 6 20.74 11.21 27.26
N LEU A 7 21.67 12.17 27.31
CA LEU A 7 22.79 12.21 26.35
C LEU A 7 24.02 11.39 26.80
N ALA A 8 24.11 11.00 28.08
CA ALA A 8 25.30 10.33 28.63
C ALA A 8 25.25 8.79 28.58
N ILE A 9 24.07 8.19 28.37
CA ILE A 9 23.92 6.72 28.27
C ILE A 9 24.11 6.24 26.81
N ALA A 10 23.89 7.10 25.82
CA ALA A 10 24.07 6.77 24.40
C ALA A 10 25.55 6.54 23.99
N PHE A 11 26.53 7.13 24.69
CA PHE A 11 27.94 7.04 24.28
C PHE A 11 28.71 5.83 24.83
N ILE A 12 28.21 5.14 25.85
CA ILE A 12 28.89 3.95 26.42
C ILE A 12 28.37 2.65 25.76
N ALA A 13 27.18 2.64 25.17
CA ALA A 13 26.65 1.49 24.42
C ALA A 13 27.26 1.35 23.00
N VAL A 14 27.69 2.45 22.37
CA VAL A 14 28.30 2.41 21.02
C VAL A 14 29.75 1.90 21.04
N GLY A 15 30.45 1.99 22.18
CA GLY A 15 31.85 1.56 22.30
C GLY A 15 32.08 0.05 22.40
N LEU A 16 31.05 -0.77 22.66
CA LEU A 16 31.20 -2.21 22.87
C LEU A 16 30.54 -3.09 21.78
N VAL A 17 29.86 -2.49 20.79
CA VAL A 17 29.20 -3.23 19.69
C VAL A 17 30.11 -3.42 18.46
N CYS A 18 31.20 -2.66 18.31
CA CYS A 18 32.05 -2.72 17.11
C CYS A 18 33.14 -3.82 17.09
N LEU A 19 33.22 -4.71 18.09
CA LEU A 19 34.34 -5.65 18.23
C LEU A 19 34.03 -7.11 17.85
N ASN A 20 32.83 -7.44 17.35
CA ASN A 20 32.51 -8.80 16.86
C ASN A 20 31.61 -8.82 15.60
N CYS A 21 31.68 -7.82 14.71
CA CYS A 21 31.28 -8.07 13.33
C CYS A 21 32.34 -8.97 12.69
N LEU A 22 32.28 -10.26 12.99
CA LEU A 22 32.87 -11.26 12.11
C LEU A 22 32.28 -10.96 10.73
N CYS A 23 33.13 -10.64 9.75
CA CYS A 23 32.69 -10.56 8.36
C CYS A 23 32.03 -11.89 8.04
N CYS A 24 30.71 -11.90 7.98
CA CYS A 24 30.03 -13.06 7.44
C CYS A 24 30.38 -13.08 5.96
N PHE A 25 31.04 -14.15 5.53
CA PHE A 25 31.33 -14.37 4.14
C PHE A 25 30.08 -15.00 3.52
N ALA A 26 29.56 -14.36 2.46
CA ALA A 26 28.64 -14.99 1.53
C ALA A 26 29.34 -16.13 0.79
N ILE A 27 28.58 -16.99 0.12
CA ILE A 27 29.21 -17.83 -0.90
C ILE A 27 29.91 -16.94 -1.94
N ASP A 28 30.98 -17.46 -2.52
CA ASP A 28 31.77 -16.78 -3.56
C ASP A 28 31.75 -17.65 -4.82
N ILE A 29 31.31 -17.11 -5.95
CA ILE A 29 31.20 -17.82 -7.22
C ILE A 29 32.19 -17.18 -8.21
N ALA A 30 33.38 -17.79 -8.28
CA ALA A 30 34.41 -17.39 -9.22
C ALA A 30 34.14 -18.00 -10.61
N LEU A 31 33.61 -17.18 -11.52
CA LEU A 31 33.38 -17.57 -12.91
C LEU A 31 34.65 -17.50 -13.75
N THR A 32 34.95 -18.58 -14.48
CA THR A 32 35.96 -18.60 -15.53
C THR A 32 35.28 -18.79 -16.89
N PHE A 33 35.61 -17.94 -17.85
CA PHE A 33 35.07 -18.03 -19.21
C PHE A 33 36.15 -18.59 -20.14
N ASP A 34 35.96 -19.80 -20.65
CA ASP A 34 37.00 -20.53 -21.42
C ASP A 34 36.70 -20.65 -22.92
N THR A 35 35.64 -19.99 -23.39
CA THR A 35 35.18 -20.10 -24.77
C THR A 35 36.16 -19.42 -25.73
N PRO A 36 36.67 -20.16 -26.75
CA PRO A 36 37.52 -19.57 -27.77
C PRO A 36 36.80 -18.44 -28.52
N ALA A 37 37.53 -17.38 -28.88
CA ALA A 37 36.94 -16.19 -29.51
C ALA A 37 36.19 -16.48 -30.83
N ASP A 38 36.58 -17.52 -31.57
CA ASP A 38 35.91 -17.98 -32.79
C ASP A 38 34.67 -18.83 -32.55
N GLN A 39 34.37 -19.14 -31.28
CA GLN A 39 33.21 -19.94 -30.88
C GLN A 39 32.05 -19.14 -30.33
N PHE A 40 32.27 -17.87 -29.98
CA PHE A 40 31.18 -16.98 -29.56
C PHE A 40 30.12 -16.81 -30.67
N PRO A 41 28.85 -16.66 -30.28
CA PRO A 41 27.77 -16.44 -31.23
C PRO A 41 27.92 -15.09 -31.94
N ALA A 42 27.42 -15.01 -33.18
CA ALA A 42 27.56 -13.82 -34.02
C ALA A 42 26.93 -12.54 -33.44
N TYR A 43 25.96 -12.67 -32.52
CA TYR A 43 25.28 -11.54 -31.85
C TYR A 43 26.06 -11.00 -30.63
N ASP A 44 27.11 -11.71 -30.18
CA ASP A 44 27.99 -11.31 -29.08
C ASP A 44 29.43 -11.80 -29.33
N PRO A 45 30.11 -11.30 -30.38
CA PRO A 45 31.36 -11.87 -30.89
C PRO A 45 32.56 -11.76 -29.93
N ASP A 46 32.47 -10.93 -28.90
CA ASP A 46 33.48 -10.81 -27.84
C ASP A 46 33.04 -11.46 -26.51
N GLY A 47 31.84 -12.03 -26.46
CA GLY A 47 31.27 -12.69 -25.27
C GLY A 47 30.90 -11.75 -24.13
N SER A 48 31.00 -10.43 -24.30
CA SER A 48 30.85 -9.47 -23.20
C SER A 48 29.45 -9.46 -22.61
N LYS A 49 28.39 -9.62 -23.42
CA LYS A 49 27.00 -9.66 -22.94
C LYS A 49 26.69 -10.99 -22.25
N LEU A 50 27.18 -12.09 -22.81
CA LEU A 50 27.03 -13.42 -22.22
C LEU A 50 27.71 -13.49 -20.83
N GLN A 51 28.91 -12.93 -20.70
CA GLN A 51 29.61 -12.81 -19.43
C GLN A 51 28.83 -11.97 -18.42
N LEU A 52 28.27 -10.84 -18.84
CA LEU A 52 27.46 -9.98 -17.97
C LEU A 52 26.24 -10.71 -17.38
N ILE A 53 25.55 -11.52 -18.19
CA ILE A 53 24.39 -12.29 -17.71
C ILE A 53 24.83 -13.43 -16.76
N ALA A 54 25.93 -14.11 -17.07
CA ALA A 54 26.48 -15.13 -16.17
C ALA A 54 26.92 -14.54 -14.82
N LEU A 55 27.57 -13.38 -14.83
CA LEU A 55 27.91 -12.66 -13.60
C LEU A 55 26.64 -12.25 -12.82
N ALA A 56 25.62 -11.76 -13.50
CA ALA A 56 24.35 -11.42 -12.84
C ALA A 56 23.67 -12.66 -12.20
N ALA A 57 23.75 -13.84 -12.83
CA ALA A 57 23.25 -15.08 -12.25
C ALA A 57 24.06 -15.50 -11.01
N ALA A 58 25.39 -15.37 -11.05
CA ALA A 58 26.25 -15.63 -9.90
C ALA A 58 25.95 -14.67 -8.74
N ASP A 59 25.91 -13.36 -9.01
CA ASP A 59 25.58 -12.31 -8.03
C ASP A 59 24.23 -12.57 -7.33
N MET A 60 23.24 -13.13 -8.06
CA MET A 60 21.96 -13.52 -7.46
C MET A 60 22.12 -14.67 -6.46
N TRP A 61 22.83 -15.74 -6.82
CA TRP A 61 23.08 -16.85 -5.89
C TRP A 61 23.89 -16.41 -4.66
N GLU A 62 24.91 -15.56 -4.85
CA GLU A 62 25.69 -15.00 -3.74
C GLU A 62 24.84 -14.16 -2.77
N ASP A 63 23.91 -13.35 -3.29
CA ASP A 63 23.00 -12.55 -2.46
C ASP A 63 22.00 -13.42 -1.69
N LEU A 64 21.54 -14.53 -2.29
CA LEU A 64 20.53 -15.42 -1.72
C LEU A 64 21.10 -16.42 -0.68
N LEU A 65 22.40 -16.75 -0.77
CA LEU A 65 23.12 -17.63 0.17
C LEU A 65 24.27 -16.89 0.92
N PRO A 66 23.97 -15.87 1.75
CA PRO A 66 25.00 -14.99 2.31
C PRO A 66 25.76 -15.55 3.52
N PHE A 67 25.53 -16.81 3.91
CA PHE A 67 26.18 -17.44 5.06
C PHE A 67 26.82 -18.75 4.63
N GLY A 68 28.04 -18.69 4.11
CA GLY A 68 28.79 -19.86 3.73
C GLY A 68 30.27 -19.56 3.60
N ASN A 69 31.12 -20.44 4.11
CA ASN A 69 32.55 -20.43 3.77
C ASN A 69 32.81 -21.19 2.44
N ASN A 70 31.80 -21.29 1.59
CA ASN A 70 31.86 -22.06 0.36
C ASN A 70 32.29 -21.13 -0.77
N ALA A 71 33.40 -21.47 -1.41
CA ALA A 71 33.85 -20.82 -2.63
C ALA A 71 33.73 -21.82 -3.78
N TYR A 72 32.98 -21.45 -4.80
CA TYR A 72 32.75 -22.22 -6.01
C TYR A 72 33.59 -21.63 -7.14
N SER A 73 34.23 -22.49 -7.92
CA SER A 73 34.86 -22.08 -9.18
C SER A 73 34.14 -22.81 -10.31
N VAL A 74 33.52 -22.04 -11.20
CA VAL A 74 32.68 -22.57 -12.27
C VAL A 74 33.20 -22.07 -13.60
N THR A 75 33.38 -23.01 -14.53
CA THR A 75 33.77 -22.65 -15.91
C THR A 75 32.52 -22.55 -16.78
N VAL A 76 32.28 -21.42 -17.43
CA VAL A 76 31.16 -21.27 -18.37
C VAL A 76 31.69 -21.35 -19.81
N HIS A 77 31.14 -22.31 -20.55
CA HIS A 77 31.56 -22.68 -21.90
C HIS A 77 30.38 -22.55 -22.88
N TRP A 78 30.56 -21.88 -24.03
CA TRP A 78 29.53 -21.78 -25.07
C TRP A 78 29.86 -22.72 -26.24
N GLY A 79 29.16 -23.85 -26.27
CA GLY A 79 29.42 -24.95 -27.19
C GLY A 79 28.31 -25.20 -28.20
N THR A 80 28.61 -26.01 -29.22
CA THR A 80 27.57 -26.53 -30.13
C THR A 80 26.99 -27.82 -29.57
N PHE A 81 25.67 -27.86 -29.40
CA PHE A 81 24.96 -29.08 -29.03
C PHE A 81 24.55 -29.85 -30.29
N PRO A 82 24.26 -31.17 -30.20
CA PRO A 82 23.70 -31.94 -31.31
C PRO A 82 22.48 -31.23 -31.91
N ALA A 83 22.31 -31.30 -33.24
CA ALA A 83 21.29 -30.51 -33.96
C ALA A 83 19.84 -30.78 -33.51
N ASN A 84 19.60 -31.95 -32.91
CA ASN A 84 18.31 -32.40 -32.37
C ASN A 84 18.22 -32.32 -30.84
N SER A 85 19.23 -31.75 -30.17
CA SER A 85 19.17 -31.54 -28.73
C SER A 85 18.09 -30.51 -28.40
N THR A 86 17.27 -30.80 -27.40
CA THR A 86 16.37 -29.83 -26.76
C THR A 86 17.03 -29.14 -25.58
N GLN A 87 18.17 -29.66 -25.12
CA GLN A 87 18.92 -29.12 -23.99
C GLN A 87 19.48 -27.72 -24.32
N LEU A 88 19.22 -26.78 -23.40
CA LEU A 88 19.62 -25.38 -23.52
C LEU A 88 20.99 -25.12 -22.88
N ALA A 89 21.27 -25.76 -21.74
CA ALA A 89 22.58 -25.82 -21.14
C ALA A 89 22.75 -27.13 -20.34
N VAL A 90 23.97 -27.40 -19.87
CA VAL A 90 24.24 -28.52 -18.97
C VAL A 90 25.36 -28.20 -18.00
N TYR A 91 25.10 -28.41 -16.73
CA TYR A 91 26.09 -28.46 -15.69
C TYR A 91 26.78 -29.83 -15.61
N ASN A 92 28.11 -29.84 -15.60
CA ASN A 92 28.92 -31.03 -15.40
C ASN A 92 29.54 -31.02 -14.01
N GLY A 93 29.04 -31.87 -13.11
CA GLY A 93 29.54 -31.98 -11.74
C GLY A 93 30.98 -32.50 -11.61
N PHE A 94 31.56 -33.08 -12.66
CA PHE A 94 32.93 -33.62 -12.59
C PHE A 94 34.02 -32.54 -12.71
N ASP A 95 33.80 -31.55 -13.58
CA ASP A 95 34.76 -30.47 -13.85
C ASP A 95 34.21 -29.08 -13.48
N HIS A 96 33.02 -29.03 -12.88
CA HIS A 96 32.30 -27.82 -12.50
C HIS A 96 32.16 -26.84 -13.68
N SER A 97 31.79 -27.36 -14.86
CA SER A 97 31.53 -26.54 -16.04
C SER A 97 30.04 -26.42 -16.37
N ILE A 98 29.62 -25.26 -16.86
CA ILE A 98 28.31 -25.02 -17.47
C ILE A 98 28.52 -24.89 -18.97
N ASN A 99 27.98 -25.83 -19.74
CA ASN A 99 28.03 -25.79 -21.20
C ASN A 99 26.71 -25.22 -21.73
N VAL A 100 26.75 -24.02 -22.29
CA VAL A 100 25.59 -23.30 -22.83
C VAL A 100 25.50 -23.49 -24.33
N ARG A 101 24.31 -23.74 -24.85
CA ARG A 101 24.05 -23.93 -26.28
C ARG A 101 24.23 -22.64 -27.08
N ARG A 102 25.33 -22.50 -27.82
CA ARG A 102 25.61 -21.29 -28.62
C ARG A 102 24.68 -21.07 -29.82
N ASN A 103 24.08 -22.13 -30.35
CA ASN A 103 23.24 -22.08 -31.54
C ASN A 103 21.74 -21.91 -31.22
N ASN A 104 21.43 -21.45 -30.01
CA ASN A 104 20.07 -21.10 -29.62
C ASN A 104 19.79 -19.60 -29.86
N ALA A 105 18.52 -19.26 -30.02
CA ALA A 105 18.07 -17.87 -30.05
C ALA A 105 17.84 -17.41 -28.61
N TRP A 106 18.83 -16.74 -28.03
CA TRP A 106 18.78 -16.29 -26.63
C TRP A 106 18.24 -14.87 -26.52
N PHE A 107 17.39 -14.65 -25.50
CA PHE A 107 17.16 -13.32 -24.98
C PHE A 107 18.34 -12.94 -24.09
N LEU A 108 18.99 -11.82 -24.43
CA LEU A 108 20.08 -11.25 -23.65
C LEU A 108 19.56 -10.01 -22.94
N ASP A 109 19.25 -10.17 -21.65
CA ASP A 109 18.71 -9.10 -20.83
C ASP A 109 19.73 -7.96 -20.66
N PRO A 110 19.44 -6.73 -21.12
CA PRO A 110 20.32 -5.58 -20.92
C PRO A 110 20.33 -5.09 -19.46
N THR A 111 19.31 -5.41 -18.66
CA THR A 111 19.11 -4.99 -17.27
C THR A 111 18.67 -6.19 -16.39
N PRO A 112 19.54 -7.20 -16.22
CA PRO A 112 19.20 -8.47 -15.57
C PRO A 112 18.73 -8.36 -14.10
N THR A 113 18.92 -7.20 -13.48
CA THR A 113 18.47 -6.91 -12.11
C THR A 113 17.14 -6.16 -12.02
N GLU A 114 16.61 -5.67 -13.15
CA GLU A 114 15.37 -4.87 -13.22
C GLU A 114 14.18 -5.69 -13.74
N HIS A 115 14.42 -6.64 -14.65
CA HIS A 115 13.44 -7.57 -15.22
C HIS A 115 12.26 -6.91 -15.97
N GLY A 116 12.42 -5.70 -16.51
CA GLY A 116 11.31 -4.94 -17.12
C GLY A 116 10.64 -5.61 -18.32
N GLU A 117 11.31 -6.57 -18.96
CA GLU A 117 10.82 -7.34 -20.10
C GLU A 117 9.88 -8.48 -19.70
N PHE A 118 9.81 -8.81 -18.40
CA PHE A 118 9.00 -9.90 -17.85
C PHE A 118 8.09 -9.37 -16.76
N ALA A 119 6.78 -9.38 -17.00
CA ALA A 119 5.81 -8.88 -16.04
C ALA A 119 4.40 -9.45 -16.28
N PRO A 120 3.60 -9.62 -15.21
CA PRO A 120 4.00 -9.55 -13.81
C PRO A 120 4.73 -10.84 -13.37
N PHE A 121 5.57 -10.74 -12.36
CA PHE A 121 6.06 -11.90 -11.64
C PHE A 121 4.98 -12.46 -10.70
N VAL A 122 4.87 -13.78 -10.66
CA VAL A 122 3.87 -14.52 -9.89
C VAL A 122 4.58 -15.57 -9.04
N GLN A 123 4.31 -15.54 -7.73
CA GLN A 123 4.69 -16.63 -6.83
C GLN A 123 3.71 -17.78 -7.01
N THR A 124 4.22 -18.99 -7.17
CA THR A 124 3.42 -20.22 -7.08
C THR A 124 3.58 -20.79 -5.68
N LEU A 125 2.50 -20.83 -4.92
CA LEU A 125 2.50 -21.36 -3.56
C LEU A 125 2.14 -22.85 -3.58
N TYR A 126 2.51 -23.60 -2.53
CA TYR A 126 2.19 -25.03 -2.41
C TYR A 126 0.69 -25.31 -2.60
N ARG A 127 -0.19 -24.46 -2.07
CA ARG A 127 -1.64 -24.59 -2.24
C ARG A 127 -2.14 -24.37 -3.68
N ASP A 128 -1.34 -23.70 -4.51
CA ASP A 128 -1.67 -23.42 -5.92
C ASP A 128 -1.29 -24.58 -6.83
N LEU A 129 -0.47 -25.52 -6.34
CA LEU A 129 -0.09 -26.74 -7.04
C LEU A 129 -1.29 -27.69 -7.18
N ASP A 130 -1.30 -28.45 -8.29
CA ASP A 130 -2.29 -29.52 -8.44
C ASP A 130 -2.00 -30.72 -7.52
N ALA A 131 -2.94 -31.66 -7.44
CA ALA A 131 -2.81 -32.82 -6.55
C ALA A 131 -1.61 -33.74 -6.90
N THR A 132 -1.17 -33.76 -8.16
CA THR A 132 -0.01 -34.55 -8.60
C THR A 132 1.28 -33.90 -8.13
N GLN A 133 1.38 -32.58 -8.30
CA GLN A 133 2.52 -31.78 -7.84
C GLN A 133 2.60 -31.75 -6.31
N GLN A 134 1.47 -31.63 -5.60
CA GLN A 134 1.47 -31.73 -4.13
C GLN A 134 1.95 -33.11 -3.63
N ALA A 135 1.68 -34.19 -4.38
CA ALA A 135 2.15 -35.53 -4.04
C ALA A 135 3.67 -35.71 -4.18
N SER A 136 4.38 -34.73 -4.78
CA SER A 136 5.84 -34.70 -4.77
C SER A 136 6.44 -34.17 -3.46
N PHE A 137 5.60 -33.86 -2.46
CA PHE A 137 6.06 -33.52 -1.12
C PHE A 137 5.69 -34.63 -0.14
N ASN A 138 6.59 -34.92 0.78
CA ASN A 138 6.26 -35.69 1.97
C ASN A 138 5.94 -34.74 3.13
N GLY A 139 5.02 -35.15 4.00
CA GLY A 139 4.57 -34.33 5.13
C GLY A 139 3.44 -33.38 4.73
N THR A 140 3.37 -32.21 5.38
CA THR A 140 2.37 -31.18 5.10
C THR A 140 3.07 -29.83 5.08
N PRO A 141 3.65 -29.44 3.93
CA PRO A 141 4.19 -28.09 3.76
C PRO A 141 3.15 -27.03 4.13
N PRO A 142 3.56 -25.85 4.61
CA PRO A 142 2.65 -24.70 4.72
C PRO A 142 2.04 -24.37 3.35
N ASP A 143 0.75 -24.07 3.32
CA ASP A 143 0.02 -23.68 2.10
C ASP A 143 0.66 -22.48 1.38
N LEU A 144 1.34 -21.61 2.15
CA LEU A 144 2.03 -20.42 1.69
C LEU A 144 3.52 -20.63 1.36
N LEU A 145 4.04 -21.87 1.39
CA LEU A 145 5.40 -22.14 0.93
C LEU A 145 5.50 -21.81 -0.56
N GLU A 146 6.41 -20.91 -0.93
CA GLU A 146 6.70 -20.59 -2.32
C GLU A 146 7.50 -21.73 -2.97
N THR A 147 6.91 -22.29 -4.02
CA THR A 147 7.47 -23.41 -4.81
C THR A 147 7.95 -22.97 -6.19
N GLY A 148 7.62 -21.75 -6.62
CA GLY A 148 8.01 -21.20 -7.91
C GLY A 148 7.88 -19.69 -7.98
N TYR A 149 8.66 -19.04 -8.84
CA TYR A 149 8.56 -17.60 -9.09
C TYR A 149 8.91 -17.27 -10.54
N THR A 150 7.86 -16.99 -11.31
CA THR A 150 7.95 -16.90 -12.77
C THR A 150 7.25 -15.66 -13.31
N ALA A 151 7.64 -15.25 -14.51
CA ALA A 151 6.97 -14.18 -15.26
C ALA A 151 6.98 -14.52 -16.76
N ALA A 152 5.89 -14.19 -17.44
CA ALA A 152 5.86 -14.19 -18.90
C ALA A 152 6.52 -12.91 -19.43
N ALA A 153 7.14 -13.03 -20.60
CA ALA A 153 7.60 -11.88 -21.37
C ALA A 153 6.42 -10.98 -21.71
N VAL A 154 6.64 -9.66 -21.68
CA VAL A 154 5.66 -8.68 -22.13
C VAL A 154 5.32 -8.96 -23.60
N SER A 155 4.04 -9.17 -23.90
CA SER A 155 3.58 -9.57 -25.23
C SER A 155 4.01 -8.57 -26.33
N GLY A 156 4.59 -9.09 -27.41
CA GLY A 156 5.20 -8.31 -28.50
C GLY A 156 6.55 -7.67 -28.15
N GLY A 157 7.07 -7.90 -26.94
CA GLY A 157 8.39 -7.47 -26.51
C GLY A 157 9.53 -8.30 -27.11
N VAL A 158 10.77 -7.88 -26.86
CA VAL A 158 11.98 -8.54 -27.40
C VAL A 158 12.26 -9.92 -26.79
N ALA A 159 11.67 -10.22 -25.63
CA ALA A 159 11.77 -11.51 -24.97
C ALA A 159 10.62 -12.48 -25.34
N ASP A 160 9.56 -11.99 -26.03
CA ASP A 160 8.37 -12.79 -26.33
C ASP A 160 8.71 -13.94 -27.29
N GLY A 161 8.48 -15.18 -26.83
CA GLY A 161 8.79 -16.40 -27.58
C GLY A 161 10.28 -16.74 -27.73
N VAL A 162 11.15 -16.18 -26.89
CA VAL A 162 12.62 -16.40 -26.92
C VAL A 162 13.08 -17.00 -25.58
N ASP A 163 14.04 -17.93 -25.60
CA ASP A 163 14.56 -18.53 -24.36
C ASP A 163 15.38 -17.50 -23.55
N ASP A 164 15.09 -17.39 -22.24
CA ASP A 164 15.76 -16.46 -21.34
C ASP A 164 17.09 -17.04 -20.83
N LEU A 165 18.21 -16.46 -21.26
CA LEU A 165 19.54 -16.96 -20.87
C LEU A 165 19.79 -16.82 -19.37
N LEU A 166 19.25 -15.79 -18.72
CA LEU A 166 19.41 -15.57 -17.28
C LEU A 166 18.79 -16.72 -16.48
N SER A 167 17.54 -17.09 -16.79
CA SER A 167 16.84 -18.22 -16.13
C SER A 167 17.60 -19.53 -16.29
N VAL A 168 18.09 -19.83 -17.51
CA VAL A 168 18.89 -21.04 -17.75
C VAL A 168 20.18 -21.02 -16.94
N LEU A 169 20.93 -19.91 -16.94
CA LEU A 169 22.16 -19.84 -16.14
C LEU A 169 21.86 -19.96 -14.64
N LEU A 170 20.81 -19.33 -14.12
CA LEU A 170 20.38 -19.49 -12.73
C LEU A 170 20.09 -20.95 -12.39
N HIS A 171 19.40 -21.68 -13.28
CA HIS A 171 19.11 -23.11 -13.15
C HIS A 171 20.41 -23.93 -13.09
N GLU A 172 21.28 -23.80 -14.09
CA GLU A 172 22.55 -24.55 -14.13
C GLU A 172 23.45 -24.22 -12.93
N MET A 173 23.41 -22.99 -12.45
CA MET A 173 24.13 -22.59 -11.24
C MET A 173 23.54 -23.22 -9.97
N GLY A 174 22.23 -23.46 -9.93
CA GLY A 174 21.57 -24.17 -8.84
C GLY A 174 22.02 -25.63 -8.69
N HIS A 175 22.44 -26.29 -9.77
CA HIS A 175 23.02 -27.63 -9.67
C HIS A 175 24.33 -27.67 -8.88
N PHE A 176 25.20 -26.66 -9.01
CA PHE A 176 26.47 -26.65 -8.28
C PHE A 176 26.33 -26.18 -6.83
N THR A 177 25.29 -25.41 -6.49
CA THR A 177 24.92 -25.14 -5.09
C THR A 177 24.36 -26.40 -4.40
N GLU A 178 24.60 -27.58 -4.98
CA GLU A 178 24.28 -28.94 -4.56
C GLU A 178 22.81 -29.25 -4.37
N ILE A 179 21.94 -28.55 -5.09
CA ILE A 179 20.63 -29.13 -5.35
C ILE A 179 20.82 -30.25 -6.38
N GLY A 180 21.47 -31.38 -6.04
CA GLY A 180 21.64 -32.36 -7.13
C GLY A 180 22.50 -33.60 -7.11
N TYR A 181 23.31 -33.89 -6.10
CA TYR A 181 24.18 -35.08 -6.21
C TYR A 181 24.09 -35.97 -4.98
N ASN A 182 22.87 -36.44 -4.71
CA ASN A 182 22.64 -37.50 -3.73
C ASN A 182 21.74 -38.61 -4.26
N LEU A 183 22.33 -39.51 -5.06
CA LEU A 183 21.70 -40.72 -5.59
C LEU A 183 21.04 -41.62 -4.54
N LEU A 184 21.38 -41.44 -3.26
CA LEU A 184 20.93 -42.29 -2.16
C LEU A 184 19.77 -41.67 -1.37
N ALA A 185 19.41 -40.42 -1.65
CA ALA A 185 18.32 -39.70 -0.98
C ALA A 185 17.37 -39.10 -2.04
N PRO A 186 16.32 -39.83 -2.44
CA PRO A 186 15.35 -39.34 -3.43
C PRO A 186 14.56 -38.11 -2.95
N ASP A 187 14.55 -37.88 -1.63
CA ASP A 187 13.85 -36.77 -1.00
C ASP A 187 14.84 -35.81 -0.34
N VAL A 188 14.64 -34.51 -0.51
CA VAL A 188 15.41 -33.47 0.19
C VAL A 188 14.59 -32.92 1.35
N ALA A 189 15.12 -33.07 2.56
CA ALA A 189 14.49 -32.52 3.76
C ALA A 189 14.46 -30.99 3.70
N ILE A 190 13.30 -30.40 3.98
CA ILE A 190 13.16 -28.95 4.16
C ILE A 190 13.35 -28.67 5.64
N GLN A 191 14.35 -27.84 5.97
CA GLN A 191 14.66 -27.53 7.36
C GLN A 191 13.51 -26.75 7.99
N SER A 192 12.98 -27.25 9.10
CA SER A 192 11.78 -26.70 9.74
C SER A 192 11.89 -25.22 10.09
N LYS A 193 13.10 -24.74 10.40
CA LYS A 193 13.38 -23.34 10.71
C LYS A 193 13.01 -22.38 9.56
N PHE A 194 13.00 -22.85 8.31
CA PHE A 194 12.69 -22.04 7.12
C PHE A 194 11.19 -22.03 6.78
N ILE A 195 10.38 -22.90 7.40
CA ILE A 195 8.97 -23.11 7.04
C ILE A 195 8.05 -23.10 8.28
N GLY A 196 8.09 -22.06 9.10
CA GLY A 196 7.11 -21.95 10.20
C GLY A 196 7.36 -22.90 11.38
N GLY A 197 8.51 -23.59 11.42
CA GLY A 197 8.80 -24.66 12.38
C GLY A 197 8.18 -26.01 12.01
N VAL A 198 7.53 -26.15 10.85
CA VAL A 198 6.93 -27.41 10.42
C VAL A 198 8.01 -28.48 10.21
N THR A 199 7.84 -29.65 10.83
CA THR A 199 8.83 -30.74 10.78
C THR A 199 8.37 -31.86 9.85
N GLY A 200 9.32 -32.67 9.37
CA GLY A 200 9.02 -33.85 8.56
C GLY A 200 8.58 -33.54 7.14
N VAL A 201 8.88 -32.35 6.64
CA VAL A 201 8.62 -31.95 5.25
C VAL A 201 9.84 -32.25 4.40
N SER A 202 9.63 -32.88 3.25
CA SER A 202 10.65 -33.04 2.21
C SER A 202 10.04 -32.89 0.82
N ALA A 203 10.86 -32.46 -0.14
CA ALA A 203 10.51 -32.42 -1.56
C ALA A 203 11.16 -33.60 -2.29
N GLN A 204 10.41 -34.26 -3.17
CA GLN A 204 10.90 -35.32 -4.04
C GLN A 204 11.68 -34.74 -5.21
N ARG A 205 12.73 -35.44 -5.61
CA ARG A 205 13.46 -35.18 -6.84
C ARG A 205 12.82 -35.94 -8.01
N GLU A 206 12.76 -35.32 -9.18
CA GLU A 206 12.36 -36.02 -10.41
C GLU A 206 13.49 -36.98 -10.86
N ASP A 207 14.74 -36.53 -10.70
CA ASP A 207 15.94 -37.29 -11.00
C ASP A 207 17.07 -36.99 -10.01
N GLU A 208 18.33 -37.10 -10.44
CA GLU A 208 19.48 -36.83 -9.57
C GLU A 208 19.53 -35.35 -9.16
N SER A 209 19.14 -34.43 -10.05
CA SER A 209 19.45 -33.00 -9.99
C SER A 209 18.28 -32.03 -10.03
N HIS A 210 17.05 -32.52 -10.25
CA HIS A 210 15.86 -31.68 -10.39
C HIS A 210 14.84 -31.95 -9.29
N ILE A 211 14.15 -30.89 -8.84
CA ILE A 211 13.01 -31.02 -7.93
C ILE A 211 11.72 -31.09 -8.74
N THR A 212 10.78 -31.92 -8.28
CA THR A 212 9.60 -32.31 -9.06
C THR A 212 8.62 -31.17 -9.41
N PRO A 213 8.42 -30.11 -8.60
CA PRO A 213 7.44 -29.08 -8.97
C PRO A 213 7.83 -28.31 -10.25
N ASP A 214 7.01 -28.42 -11.30
CA ASP A 214 7.22 -27.81 -12.65
C ASP A 214 7.33 -26.26 -12.70
N ASN A 215 7.27 -25.58 -11.56
CA ASN A 215 7.37 -24.12 -11.46
C ASN A 215 8.60 -23.66 -10.67
N ALA A 216 9.36 -24.59 -10.12
CA ALA A 216 10.60 -24.29 -9.44
C ALA A 216 11.71 -23.95 -10.44
N LEU A 217 12.74 -23.23 -10.01
CA LEU A 217 13.87 -22.94 -10.90
C LEU A 217 14.53 -24.22 -11.37
N LEU A 218 14.59 -25.25 -10.52
CA LEU A 218 15.21 -26.53 -10.84
C LEU A 218 14.28 -27.58 -11.48
N ASP A 219 13.17 -27.16 -12.07
CA ASP A 219 12.52 -27.93 -13.11
C ASP A 219 13.31 -27.79 -14.43
N PRO A 220 13.63 -28.89 -15.14
CA PRO A 220 14.31 -28.83 -16.43
C PRO A 220 13.51 -28.16 -17.56
N GLN A 221 12.21 -27.87 -17.38
CA GLN A 221 11.34 -27.34 -18.43
C GLN A 221 11.17 -25.80 -18.35
N LEU A 222 12.05 -25.06 -19.02
CA LEU A 222 11.85 -23.63 -19.27
C LEU A 222 11.12 -23.39 -20.59
N ALA A 223 9.95 -22.75 -20.56
CA ALA A 223 9.26 -22.35 -21.77
C ALA A 223 9.89 -21.08 -22.39
N ALA A 224 9.95 -21.02 -23.73
CA ALA A 224 10.35 -19.81 -24.43
C ALA A 224 9.41 -18.63 -24.08
N GLY A 225 9.98 -17.45 -23.85
CA GLY A 225 9.25 -16.27 -23.40
C GLY A 225 8.89 -16.28 -21.92
N GLN A 226 9.48 -17.17 -21.12
CA GLN A 226 9.31 -17.20 -19.67
C GLN A 226 10.64 -16.89 -18.98
N ARG A 227 10.55 -16.14 -17.88
CA ARG A 227 11.63 -16.00 -16.90
C ARG A 227 11.25 -16.71 -15.62
N VAL A 228 12.20 -17.48 -15.10
CA VAL A 228 12.12 -18.19 -13.83
C VAL A 228 13.31 -17.75 -12.98
N LEU A 229 13.05 -17.36 -11.74
CA LEU A 229 14.09 -16.98 -10.77
C LEU A 229 14.06 -17.96 -9.60
N PRO A 230 15.14 -18.06 -8.79
CA PRO A 230 15.17 -18.96 -7.64
C PRO A 230 13.97 -18.74 -6.72
N SER A 231 13.20 -19.80 -6.46
CA SER A 231 12.11 -19.80 -5.48
C SER A 231 12.63 -19.97 -4.06
N ALA A 232 11.76 -19.77 -3.06
CA ALA A 232 12.10 -20.10 -1.68
C ALA A 232 12.41 -21.59 -1.51
N LEU A 233 11.66 -22.48 -2.17
CA LEU A 233 11.93 -23.92 -2.18
C LEU A 233 13.33 -24.24 -2.70
N ASP A 234 13.73 -23.68 -3.85
CA ASP A 234 15.07 -23.89 -4.43
C ASP A 234 16.15 -23.54 -3.40
N LEU A 235 16.01 -22.40 -2.72
CA LEU A 235 16.98 -21.93 -1.73
C LEU A 235 17.00 -22.77 -0.46
N MET A 236 15.85 -23.25 0.03
CA MET A 236 15.79 -24.13 1.19
C MET A 236 16.43 -25.49 0.90
N VAL A 237 16.26 -26.01 -0.31
CA VAL A 237 16.88 -27.25 -0.78
C VAL A 237 18.40 -27.08 -0.87
N ALA A 238 18.89 -26.02 -1.54
CA ALA A 238 20.32 -25.70 -1.59
C ALA A 238 20.91 -25.55 -0.19
N ALA A 239 20.21 -24.80 0.68
CA ALA A 239 20.65 -24.58 2.05
C ALA A 239 20.73 -25.86 2.86
N ASN A 240 19.80 -26.79 2.65
CA ASN A 240 19.84 -28.08 3.34
C ASN A 240 21.03 -28.92 2.90
N GLU A 241 21.24 -29.07 1.59
CA GLU A 241 22.31 -29.92 1.03
C GLU A 241 23.70 -29.39 1.41
N GLN A 242 23.88 -28.07 1.39
CA GLN A 242 25.13 -27.40 1.73
C GLN A 242 25.31 -27.11 3.23
N ASN A 243 24.35 -27.52 4.08
CA ASN A 243 24.32 -27.19 5.51
C ASN A 243 24.39 -25.67 5.81
N HIS A 244 23.79 -24.82 4.97
CA HIS A 244 23.66 -23.40 5.26
C HIS A 244 22.73 -23.18 6.47
N SER A 245 23.20 -22.35 7.40
CA SER A 245 22.43 -22.04 8.61
C SER A 245 21.35 -20.99 8.39
N ASP A 246 21.45 -20.20 7.33
CA ASP A 246 20.55 -19.08 6.99
C ASP A 246 20.44 -18.95 5.47
N ILE A 247 19.34 -18.35 5.00
CA ILE A 247 19.11 -17.98 3.60
C ILE A 247 18.58 -16.55 3.56
N ARG A 248 18.74 -15.87 2.42
CA ARG A 248 18.21 -14.52 2.23
C ARG A 248 17.23 -14.49 1.09
N LEU A 249 15.96 -14.61 1.45
CA LEU A 249 14.88 -14.41 0.51
C LEU A 249 14.62 -12.92 0.29
N ARG A 250 14.50 -12.52 -0.98
CA ARG A 250 14.11 -11.15 -1.37
C ARG A 250 12.62 -10.89 -1.19
N ARG A 251 11.83 -11.96 -1.14
CA ARG A 251 10.39 -11.97 -0.94
C ARG A 251 10.05 -13.06 0.06
N ILE A 252 9.20 -12.77 1.03
CA ILE A 252 8.80 -13.72 2.06
C ILE A 252 7.33 -13.57 2.39
N ASP A 253 6.74 -14.70 2.72
CA ASP A 253 5.38 -14.79 3.23
C ASP A 253 5.36 -15.03 4.74
N TRP A 254 4.35 -14.48 5.42
CA TRP A 254 4.04 -14.86 6.79
C TRP A 254 3.37 -16.23 6.80
N LEU A 255 4.10 -17.28 7.18
CA LEU A 255 3.62 -18.66 7.26
C LEU A 255 2.85 -18.93 8.56
N GLY A 256 3.00 -18.06 9.56
CA GLY A 256 2.56 -18.32 10.92
C GLY A 256 3.56 -19.16 11.72
N ASN A 257 3.39 -19.18 13.05
CA ASN A 257 4.17 -20.04 13.92
C ASN A 257 3.39 -21.32 14.23
N VAL A 258 3.61 -22.36 13.43
CA VAL A 258 2.82 -23.60 13.52
C VAL A 258 3.14 -24.40 14.80
N GLN A 259 4.29 -24.13 15.44
CA GLN A 259 4.76 -24.91 16.59
C GLN A 259 4.59 -24.23 17.95
N LEU A 260 4.51 -22.90 18.00
CA LEU A 260 4.34 -22.17 19.27
C LEU A 260 2.96 -21.51 19.28
N PRO A 261 2.03 -21.96 20.15
CA PRO A 261 0.77 -21.26 20.41
C PRO A 261 1.08 -19.97 21.16
N GLY A 262 1.54 -18.96 20.43
CA GLY A 262 1.81 -17.61 20.89
C GLY A 262 1.19 -16.60 19.94
N PRO A 263 1.24 -15.31 20.29
CA PRO A 263 0.86 -14.27 19.34
C PRO A 263 1.73 -14.37 18.09
N SER A 264 1.12 -14.15 16.94
CA SER A 264 1.83 -13.94 15.68
C SER A 264 2.55 -12.61 15.75
N LEU A 265 3.87 -12.64 15.95
CA LEU A 265 4.68 -11.44 16.10
C LEU A 265 5.59 -11.27 14.88
N TRP A 266 5.64 -10.05 14.34
CA TRP A 266 6.53 -9.66 13.25
C TRP A 266 8.00 -10.01 13.54
N SER A 267 8.43 -9.87 14.80
CA SER A 267 9.79 -10.14 15.24
C SER A 267 10.15 -11.63 15.36
N VAL A 268 9.17 -12.55 15.24
CA VAL A 268 9.42 -13.98 15.31
C VAL A 268 9.89 -14.49 13.95
N ALA A 269 11.21 -14.55 13.77
CA ALA A 269 11.87 -14.96 12.54
C ALA A 269 11.35 -16.29 11.97
N SER A 270 11.06 -17.27 12.84
CA SER A 270 10.57 -18.59 12.41
C SER A 270 9.16 -18.58 11.81
N GLY A 271 8.38 -17.51 11.97
CA GLY A 271 7.05 -17.39 11.36
C GLY A 271 7.09 -16.85 9.93
N TRP A 272 8.24 -16.34 9.49
CA TRP A 272 8.49 -15.92 8.12
C TRP A 272 9.08 -17.06 7.31
N GLU A 273 8.72 -17.12 6.04
CA GLU A 273 9.40 -17.96 5.07
C GLU A 273 10.90 -17.66 5.05
N GLY A 274 11.72 -18.70 5.03
CA GLY A 274 13.18 -18.60 5.16
C GLY A 274 13.67 -18.29 6.58
N GLY A 275 12.79 -18.23 7.58
CA GLY A 275 13.18 -18.23 8.99
C GLY A 275 13.87 -16.95 9.45
N ARG A 276 13.62 -15.82 8.79
CA ARG A 276 14.28 -14.54 9.04
C ARG A 276 13.28 -13.39 9.10
N THR A 277 13.49 -12.49 10.06
CA THR A 277 12.68 -11.26 10.18
C THR A 277 12.89 -10.35 8.95
N PRO A 278 11.82 -9.79 8.38
CA PRO A 278 11.89 -8.84 7.28
C PRO A 278 12.82 -7.64 7.55
N THR A 279 13.47 -7.17 6.48
CA THR A 279 14.32 -5.96 6.48
C THR A 279 13.82 -4.95 5.44
N THR A 280 14.39 -3.75 5.38
CA THR A 280 14.14 -2.77 4.30
C THR A 280 14.57 -3.24 2.91
N GLY A 281 15.27 -4.39 2.80
CA GLY A 281 15.59 -5.07 1.55
C GLY A 281 14.63 -6.20 1.17
N THR A 282 13.62 -6.50 2.00
CA THR A 282 12.76 -7.68 1.87
C THR A 282 11.32 -7.28 1.49
N ASN A 283 10.80 -7.84 0.41
CA ASN A 283 9.38 -7.73 0.05
C ASN A 283 8.56 -8.68 0.92
N VAL A 284 7.51 -8.19 1.54
CA VAL A 284 6.71 -8.93 2.51
C VAL A 284 5.29 -9.10 2.00
N THR A 285 4.77 -10.32 2.10
CA THR A 285 3.34 -10.57 1.93
C THR A 285 2.74 -11.20 3.18
N VAL A 286 1.58 -10.69 3.60
CA VAL A 286 0.74 -11.30 4.62
C VAL A 286 -0.60 -11.59 3.97
N ARG A 287 -0.93 -12.88 3.86
CA ARG A 287 -2.10 -13.38 3.14
C ARG A 287 -2.75 -14.55 3.89
N ASP A 288 -3.85 -15.05 3.33
CA ASP A 288 -4.58 -16.25 3.79
C ASP A 288 -5.09 -16.18 5.24
N GLY A 289 -5.71 -15.07 5.61
CA GLY A 289 -6.21 -14.85 6.97
C GLY A 289 -5.10 -14.66 8.00
N GLY A 290 -3.89 -14.30 7.56
CA GLY A 290 -2.77 -14.03 8.45
C GLY A 290 -3.10 -12.91 9.43
N ASN A 291 -3.03 -13.18 10.72
CA ASN A 291 -3.15 -12.18 11.78
C ASN A 291 -1.77 -11.97 12.37
N LEU A 292 -1.19 -10.78 12.22
CA LEU A 292 0.18 -10.46 12.60
C LEU A 292 0.25 -9.19 13.45
N GLN A 293 1.19 -9.14 14.39
CA GLN A 293 1.39 -8.01 15.28
C GLN A 293 2.82 -7.48 15.23
N VAL A 294 2.99 -6.17 15.08
CA VAL A 294 4.26 -5.46 15.34
C VAL A 294 4.22 -5.00 16.79
N LEU A 295 4.91 -5.73 17.67
CA LEU A 295 4.85 -5.52 19.11
C LEU A 295 6.22 -5.78 19.75
N SER A 296 6.60 -4.92 20.69
CA SER A 296 7.85 -4.99 21.49
C SER A 296 9.17 -4.81 20.71
N ALA A 297 9.11 -4.76 19.39
CA ALA A 297 10.22 -4.45 18.52
C ALA A 297 9.68 -3.87 17.21
N PRO A 298 10.40 -2.91 16.59
CA PRO A 298 9.98 -2.34 15.33
C PRO A 298 10.04 -3.36 14.19
N GLY A 299 9.10 -3.26 13.26
CA GLY A 299 9.08 -3.99 12.01
C GLY A 299 9.67 -3.18 10.86
N THR A 300 10.29 -3.85 9.89
CA THR A 300 10.79 -3.20 8.67
C THR A 300 10.50 -4.04 7.44
N ALA A 301 10.11 -3.43 6.33
CA ALA A 301 9.96 -4.10 5.05
C ALA A 301 10.46 -3.21 3.90
N ARG A 302 10.79 -3.80 2.75
CA ARG A 302 10.98 -3.06 1.51
C ARG A 302 9.63 -2.66 0.92
N THR A 303 8.78 -3.65 0.68
CA THR A 303 7.39 -3.49 0.27
C THR A 303 6.53 -4.38 1.16
N LEU A 304 5.26 -4.01 1.33
CA LEU A 304 4.28 -4.79 2.09
C LEU A 304 3.01 -5.00 1.27
N LEU A 305 2.62 -6.24 1.05
CA LEU A 305 1.30 -6.61 0.53
C LEU A 305 0.49 -7.29 1.64
N LEU A 306 -0.66 -6.70 1.99
CA LEU A 306 -1.65 -7.28 2.90
C LEU A 306 -2.90 -7.64 2.08
N THR A 307 -3.25 -8.92 2.03
CA THR A 307 -4.34 -9.42 1.18
C THR A 307 -5.06 -10.62 1.79
N GLN A 308 -6.13 -11.12 1.15
CA GLN A 308 -6.81 -12.36 1.51
C GLN A 308 -7.25 -12.40 2.98
N ASN A 309 -7.94 -11.35 3.42
CA ASN A 309 -8.56 -11.18 4.73
C ASN A 309 -7.56 -11.27 5.88
N SER A 310 -6.35 -10.77 5.64
CA SER A 310 -5.29 -10.69 6.64
C SER A 310 -5.36 -9.41 7.45
N ASP A 311 -4.94 -9.50 8.71
CA ASP A 311 -4.88 -8.39 9.65
C ASP A 311 -3.45 -8.13 10.12
N LEU A 312 -3.07 -6.86 10.15
CA LEU A 312 -1.80 -6.40 10.73
C LEU A 312 -2.07 -5.37 11.82
N THR A 313 -1.74 -5.69 13.06
CA THR A 313 -1.87 -4.75 14.19
C THR A 313 -0.51 -4.19 14.61
N ILE A 314 -0.40 -2.88 14.71
CA ILE A 314 0.84 -2.16 14.94
C ILE A 314 0.77 -1.49 16.32
N PHE A 315 1.52 -2.01 17.28
CA PHE A 315 1.70 -1.47 18.63
C PHE A 315 3.05 -0.75 18.82
N ASP A 316 3.96 -0.89 17.86
CA ASP A 316 5.31 -0.30 17.84
C ASP A 316 5.53 0.35 16.46
N ASP A 317 6.76 0.64 16.06
CA ASP A 317 7.05 1.23 14.75
C ASP A 317 7.10 0.18 13.63
N LEU A 318 6.37 0.39 12.54
CA LEU A 318 6.54 -0.34 11.28
C LEU A 318 7.03 0.61 10.18
N HIS A 319 8.19 0.32 9.60
CA HIS A 319 8.74 1.09 8.47
C HIS A 319 8.73 0.27 7.17
N VAL A 320 8.09 0.80 6.13
CA VAL A 320 8.08 0.23 4.78
C VAL A 320 8.81 1.19 3.83
N ALA A 321 9.97 0.74 3.32
CA ALA A 321 10.91 1.61 2.59
C ALA A 321 10.44 2.01 1.17
N LEU A 322 9.45 1.32 0.61
CA LEU A 322 8.83 1.64 -0.67
C LEU A 322 7.32 1.68 -0.53
N ASP A 323 6.59 0.73 -1.15
CA ASP A 323 5.14 0.73 -1.20
C ASP A 323 4.51 -0.25 -0.23
N THR A 324 3.33 0.11 0.24
CA THR A 324 2.39 -0.79 0.88
C THR A 324 1.12 -0.88 0.05
N GLN A 325 0.60 -2.09 -0.14
CA GLN A 325 -0.69 -2.36 -0.76
C GLN A 325 -1.57 -3.15 0.20
N ILE A 326 -2.76 -2.62 0.48
CA ILE A 326 -3.81 -3.30 1.24
C ILE A 326 -4.90 -3.64 0.22
N PHE A 327 -4.98 -4.90 -0.17
CA PHE A 327 -5.75 -5.33 -1.34
C PHE A 327 -6.68 -6.50 -1.02
N GLY A 328 -7.98 -6.24 -0.99
CA GLY A 328 -9.01 -7.28 -0.97
C GLY A 328 -9.31 -7.82 -2.36
N SER A 329 -9.57 -9.12 -2.49
CA SER A 329 -9.94 -9.79 -3.75
C SER A 329 -11.44 -9.82 -4.04
N GLY A 330 -12.28 -9.36 -3.12
CA GLY A 330 -13.74 -9.39 -3.28
C GLY A 330 -14.52 -8.80 -2.10
N GLY A 331 -15.84 -8.97 -2.11
CA GLY A 331 -16.76 -8.31 -1.17
C GLY A 331 -16.66 -8.77 0.29
N PHE A 332 -16.03 -9.93 0.53
CA PHE A 332 -15.82 -10.51 1.87
C PHE A 332 -14.35 -10.50 2.31
N ASP A 333 -13.46 -10.05 1.43
CA ASP A 333 -12.03 -10.01 1.67
C ASP A 333 -11.66 -8.56 2.01
N HIS A 334 -11.43 -8.28 3.30
CA HIS A 334 -11.18 -6.93 3.80
C HIS A 334 -9.91 -6.89 4.66
N PRO A 335 -8.73 -6.99 4.03
CA PRO A 335 -7.47 -6.91 4.75
C PRO A 335 -7.37 -5.58 5.48
N THR A 336 -6.90 -5.61 6.73
CA THR A 336 -6.93 -4.43 7.60
C THR A 336 -5.61 -4.21 8.31
N VAL A 337 -5.10 -2.97 8.27
CA VAL A 337 -4.04 -2.51 9.17
C VAL A 337 -4.66 -1.73 10.33
N VAL A 338 -4.28 -2.06 11.56
CA VAL A 338 -4.72 -1.36 12.78
C VAL A 338 -3.52 -0.76 13.49
N ILE A 339 -3.45 0.57 13.60
CA ILE A 339 -2.46 1.26 14.43
C ILE A 339 -3.07 1.41 15.83
N ALA A 340 -2.63 0.53 16.74
CA ALA A 340 -3.42 0.10 17.89
C ALA A 340 -3.59 1.15 18.99
N ASP A 341 -2.63 2.06 19.14
CA ASP A 341 -2.66 3.13 20.14
C ASP A 341 -1.71 4.27 19.76
N ALA A 342 -1.59 5.27 20.64
CA ALA A 342 -0.74 6.45 20.45
C ALA A 342 0.77 6.18 20.41
N THR A 343 1.22 4.95 20.66
CA THR A 343 2.63 4.54 20.54
C THR A 343 2.93 3.83 19.23
N GLY A 344 1.91 3.30 18.55
CA GLY A 344 2.07 2.69 17.24
C GLY A 344 2.29 3.73 16.14
N THR A 345 3.29 3.47 15.29
CA THR A 345 3.56 4.28 14.10
C THR A 345 3.69 3.37 12.89
N MET A 346 3.08 3.77 11.77
CA MET A 346 3.36 3.16 10.47
C MET A 346 3.96 4.22 9.54
N ALA A 347 5.14 3.96 8.99
CA ALA A 347 5.80 4.83 8.03
C ALA A 347 5.94 4.12 6.67
N VAL A 348 5.49 4.76 5.60
CA VAL A 348 5.60 4.28 4.22
C VAL A 348 6.28 5.34 3.36
N ASP A 349 7.53 5.08 2.96
CA ASP A 349 8.37 6.09 2.32
C ASP A 349 7.86 6.50 0.92
N ARG A 350 7.11 5.64 0.24
CA ARG A 350 6.55 5.92 -1.09
C ARG A 350 5.03 5.93 -1.11
N ASN A 351 4.36 4.87 -1.56
CA ASN A 351 2.90 4.87 -1.69
C ASN A 351 2.22 3.86 -0.75
N LEU A 352 1.09 4.27 -0.16
CA LEU A 352 0.12 3.37 0.45
C LEU A 352 -1.14 3.35 -0.41
N ASP A 353 -1.42 2.20 -1.01
CA ASP A 353 -2.64 1.97 -1.79
C ASP A 353 -3.61 1.10 -0.97
N ILE A 354 -4.84 1.60 -0.76
CA ILE A 354 -5.92 0.88 -0.08
C ILE A 354 -7.01 0.57 -1.10
N SER A 355 -7.26 -0.72 -1.36
CA SER A 355 -8.25 -1.21 -2.30
C SER A 355 -9.01 -2.39 -1.68
N LEU A 356 -10.33 -2.25 -1.48
CA LEU A 356 -11.17 -3.28 -0.87
C LEU A 356 -10.69 -3.69 0.55
N GLY A 357 -9.99 -2.80 1.27
CA GLY A 357 -9.42 -3.03 2.60
C GLY A 357 -9.43 -1.78 3.48
N GLY A 358 -8.77 -1.84 4.62
CA GLY A 358 -8.85 -0.77 5.62
C GLY A 358 -7.55 -0.40 6.33
N VAL A 359 -7.47 0.87 6.75
CA VAL A 359 -6.53 1.33 7.78
C VAL A 359 -7.31 1.97 8.91
N GLN A 360 -7.15 1.44 10.13
CA GLN A 360 -7.77 1.96 11.34
C GLN A 360 -6.71 2.56 12.28
N LEU A 361 -6.94 3.78 12.75
CA LEU A 361 -6.11 4.44 13.77
C LEU A 361 -6.84 4.49 15.12
N ASN A 362 -6.20 4.02 16.17
CA ASN A 362 -6.72 4.07 17.54
C ASN A 362 -5.87 5.03 18.43
N GLY A 363 -5.45 6.15 17.83
CA GLY A 363 -4.66 7.21 18.46
C GLY A 363 -3.23 7.33 17.94
N GLY A 364 -2.78 6.36 17.13
CA GLY A 364 -1.43 6.31 16.57
C GLY A 364 -1.22 7.23 15.38
N GLN A 365 -0.11 6.98 14.67
CA GLN A 365 0.35 7.82 13.56
C GLN A 365 0.61 7.01 12.30
N LEU A 366 0.11 7.51 11.16
CA LEU A 366 0.43 7.03 9.82
C LEU A 366 1.21 8.11 9.07
N ASP A 367 2.47 7.84 8.74
CA ASP A 367 3.30 8.69 7.90
C ASP A 367 3.46 8.06 6.52
N VAL A 368 3.09 8.79 5.48
CA VAL A 368 3.14 8.26 4.11
C VAL A 368 3.49 9.35 3.11
N THR A 369 4.31 9.05 2.10
CA THR A 369 4.57 10.04 1.03
C THR A 369 3.36 10.23 0.12
N GLY A 370 2.78 9.16 -0.42
CA GLY A 370 1.55 9.19 -1.23
C GLY A 370 0.48 8.24 -0.69
N LEU A 371 -0.74 8.73 -0.49
CA LEU A 371 -1.87 7.91 -0.01
C LEU A 371 -2.98 7.85 -1.06
N LEU A 372 -3.30 6.64 -1.52
CA LEU A 372 -4.39 6.39 -2.46
C LEU A 372 -5.43 5.48 -1.81
N ILE A 373 -6.64 6.00 -1.62
CA ILE A 373 -7.79 5.24 -1.14
C ILE A 373 -8.70 5.02 -2.36
N LEU A 374 -8.77 3.81 -2.88
CA LEU A 374 -9.58 3.49 -4.05
C LEU A 374 -11.03 3.22 -3.66
N ASP A 375 -11.95 3.47 -4.58
CA ASP A 375 -13.31 2.94 -4.40
C ASP A 375 -13.27 1.42 -4.47
N GLY A 376 -14.05 0.79 -3.61
CA GLY A 376 -14.20 -0.64 -3.58
C GLY A 376 -15.44 -1.08 -4.32
N GLU A 377 -15.42 -1.05 -5.66
CA GLU A 377 -16.52 -1.59 -6.44
C GLU A 377 -16.27 -3.06 -6.80
N VAL A 378 -16.96 -3.97 -6.11
CA VAL A 378 -17.06 -5.37 -6.55
C VAL A 378 -18.29 -5.49 -7.44
N SER A 379 -18.04 -5.38 -8.74
CA SER A 379 -19.06 -5.47 -9.79
C SER A 379 -20.02 -6.66 -9.60
N GLY A 380 -21.33 -6.37 -9.60
CA GLY A 380 -22.37 -7.35 -9.94
C GLY A 380 -23.17 -8.02 -8.79
N ALA A 381 -22.73 -7.97 -7.53
CA ALA A 381 -23.39 -8.73 -6.45
C ALA A 381 -24.02 -7.89 -5.31
N GLY A 382 -23.94 -6.56 -5.37
CA GLY A 382 -24.54 -5.68 -4.35
C GLY A 382 -23.77 -5.62 -3.02
N PHE A 383 -22.56 -6.19 -2.96
CA PHE A 383 -21.64 -5.99 -1.84
C PHE A 383 -20.75 -4.78 -2.13
N VAL A 384 -20.86 -3.76 -1.28
CA VAL A 384 -20.00 -2.57 -1.33
C VAL A 384 -18.91 -2.77 -0.28
N ASN A 385 -17.74 -3.24 -0.71
CA ASN A 385 -16.58 -3.36 0.16
C ASN A 385 -15.68 -2.14 -0.04
N THR A 386 -16.11 -0.97 0.43
CA THR A 386 -15.37 0.28 0.20
C THR A 386 -14.08 0.34 1.01
N SER A 387 -13.00 0.70 0.35
CA SER A 387 -11.73 0.99 1.02
C SER A 387 -11.91 2.12 2.04
N THR A 388 -11.35 1.95 3.23
CA THR A 388 -11.62 2.85 4.36
C THR A 388 -10.35 3.25 5.10
N LEU A 389 -10.22 4.53 5.40
CA LEU A 389 -9.33 5.09 6.42
C LEU A 389 -10.20 5.57 7.59
N ASN A 390 -10.12 4.95 8.77
CA ASN A 390 -10.98 5.30 9.90
C ASN A 390 -10.25 5.44 11.25
N GLY A 391 -10.94 6.03 12.23
CA GLY A 391 -10.51 6.06 13.63
C GLY A 391 -10.21 7.47 14.15
N TYR A 392 -9.19 7.57 15.01
CA TYR A 392 -8.64 8.82 15.55
C TYR A 392 -7.12 8.72 15.66
N GLY A 393 -6.42 9.85 15.59
CA GLY A 393 -4.95 9.87 15.49
C GLY A 393 -4.47 10.85 14.42
N ALA A 394 -3.26 10.64 13.92
CA ALA A 394 -2.64 11.51 12.92
C ALA A 394 -2.26 10.75 11.64
N VAL A 395 -2.54 11.36 10.49
CA VAL A 395 -2.08 10.92 9.18
C VAL A 395 -1.29 12.06 8.55
N ASN A 396 -0.01 11.85 8.29
CA ASN A 396 0.85 12.83 7.63
C ASN A 396 1.13 12.37 6.20
N VAL A 397 0.81 13.21 5.22
CA VAL A 397 0.93 12.88 3.79
C VAL A 397 1.95 13.78 3.11
N GLY A 398 3.08 13.23 2.70
CA GLY A 398 4.21 14.01 2.18
C GLY A 398 3.92 14.73 0.85
N SER A 399 3.20 14.09 -0.08
CA SER A 399 3.05 14.55 -1.46
C SER A 399 1.59 14.67 -1.92
N GLN A 400 0.79 13.63 -1.77
CA GLN A 400 -0.61 13.69 -2.18
C GLN A 400 -1.43 12.63 -1.45
N LEU A 401 -2.62 13.03 -0.99
CA LEU A 401 -3.70 12.11 -0.67
C LEU A 401 -4.71 12.17 -1.81
N ARG A 402 -5.14 11.00 -2.33
CA ARG A 402 -6.25 10.86 -3.28
C ARG A 402 -7.29 9.93 -2.68
N ASN A 403 -8.48 10.44 -2.41
CA ASN A 403 -9.55 9.66 -1.80
C ASN A 403 -10.72 9.44 -2.76
N ARG A 404 -10.88 8.20 -3.21
CA ARG A 404 -12.07 7.68 -3.88
C ARG A 404 -12.89 6.72 -3.01
N GLY A 405 -12.42 6.44 -1.79
CA GLY A 405 -13.10 5.59 -0.81
C GLY A 405 -13.68 6.42 0.33
N ARG A 406 -13.47 5.95 1.56
CA ARG A 406 -14.02 6.57 2.77
C ARG A 406 -12.92 7.05 3.71
N VAL A 407 -13.07 8.27 4.21
CA VAL A 407 -12.32 8.80 5.36
C VAL A 407 -13.29 9.04 6.50
N LYS A 408 -13.11 8.36 7.64
CA LYS A 408 -14.07 8.35 8.74
C LYS A 408 -13.44 8.67 10.10
N GLY A 409 -13.95 9.70 10.78
CA GLY A 409 -13.63 9.94 12.19
C GLY A 409 -14.44 8.99 13.08
N GLU A 410 -13.78 8.26 13.98
CA GLU A 410 -14.42 7.39 14.97
C GLU A 410 -13.73 7.52 16.33
N GLY A 411 -14.49 7.68 17.41
CA GLY A 411 -13.97 7.62 18.79
C GLY A 411 -13.09 8.80 19.24
N GLY A 412 -12.82 9.77 18.36
CA GLY A 412 -11.96 10.92 18.63
C GLY A 412 -11.87 11.85 17.42
N THR A 413 -10.72 12.50 17.23
CA THR A 413 -10.43 13.30 16.03
C THR A 413 -9.39 12.57 15.18
N LEU A 414 -9.69 12.35 13.90
CA LEU A 414 -8.71 11.96 12.89
C LEU A 414 -8.16 13.22 12.22
N VAL A 415 -6.86 13.45 12.38
CA VAL A 415 -6.15 14.61 11.83
C VAL A 415 -5.37 14.18 10.60
N ILE A 416 -5.60 14.82 9.45
CA ILE A 416 -4.90 14.57 8.20
C ILE A 416 -4.12 15.83 7.82
N THR A 417 -2.79 15.71 7.74
CA THR A 417 -1.89 16.83 7.45
C THR A 417 -1.11 16.58 6.17
N ALA A 418 -1.23 17.48 5.20
CA ALA A 418 -0.37 17.50 4.03
C ALA A 418 0.99 18.15 4.35
N GLY A 419 2.06 17.57 3.82
CA GLY A 419 3.40 18.16 3.86
C GLY A 419 3.45 19.49 3.09
N ALA A 420 4.60 20.18 3.12
CA ALA A 420 4.74 21.52 2.54
C ALA A 420 4.44 21.59 1.02
N SER A 421 4.68 20.50 0.29
CA SER A 421 4.31 20.33 -1.12
C SER A 421 3.09 19.44 -1.32
N GLY A 422 2.53 18.95 -0.20
CA GLY A 422 1.42 18.03 -0.16
C GLY A 422 0.12 18.68 -0.62
N LYS A 423 -0.73 17.90 -1.28
CA LYS A 423 -2.11 18.31 -1.59
C LYS A 423 -3.12 17.25 -1.18
N LEU A 424 -4.31 17.69 -0.82
CA LEU A 424 -5.44 16.84 -0.46
C LEU A 424 -6.44 16.79 -1.62
N ASP A 425 -6.51 15.68 -2.32
CA ASP A 425 -7.57 15.34 -3.28
C ASP A 425 -8.54 14.39 -2.53
N LEU A 426 -9.67 14.93 -2.07
CA LEU A 426 -10.54 14.25 -1.08
C LEU A 426 -11.70 13.48 -1.70
N ASP A 427 -11.83 13.57 -3.01
CA ASP A 427 -12.94 13.09 -3.83
C ASP A 427 -12.47 12.31 -5.07
N GLY A 428 -11.19 12.40 -5.41
CA GLY A 428 -10.51 11.66 -6.46
C GLY A 428 -10.73 12.26 -7.85
N ASN A 429 -9.90 11.85 -8.81
CA ASN A 429 -9.96 12.34 -10.19
C ASN A 429 -10.95 11.60 -11.14
N GLN A 430 -11.92 10.86 -10.59
CA GLN A 430 -12.96 10.14 -11.35
C GLN A 430 -14.36 10.51 -10.88
N GLU A 431 -14.58 11.80 -10.62
CA GLU A 431 -15.79 12.40 -10.03
C GLU A 431 -17.11 11.97 -10.71
N ALA A 432 -17.08 11.60 -11.99
CA ALA A 432 -18.27 11.16 -12.72
C ALA A 432 -18.81 9.79 -12.27
N THR A 433 -17.96 8.95 -11.68
CA THR A 433 -18.30 7.55 -11.34
C THR A 433 -17.94 7.18 -9.92
N GLN A 434 -16.96 7.85 -9.31
CA GLN A 434 -16.44 7.55 -7.99
C GLN A 434 -16.19 8.86 -7.28
N VAL A 435 -16.84 9.05 -6.13
CA VAL A 435 -16.70 10.25 -5.33
C VAL A 435 -16.27 9.87 -3.92
N GLY A 436 -15.23 10.54 -3.42
CA GLY A 436 -14.78 10.35 -2.04
C GLY A 436 -15.84 10.75 -1.02
N LEU A 437 -15.86 10.02 0.10
CA LEU A 437 -16.79 10.22 1.20
C LEU A 437 -16.05 10.55 2.49
N LEU A 438 -16.39 11.69 3.10
CA LEU A 438 -15.87 12.12 4.39
C LEU A 438 -16.97 11.93 5.45
N LEU A 439 -16.70 11.17 6.50
CA LEU A 439 -17.68 10.78 7.52
C LEU A 439 -17.23 11.22 8.93
N ALA A 440 -17.84 12.27 9.45
CA ALA A 440 -17.67 12.75 10.83
C ALA A 440 -18.94 12.47 11.64
N ARG A 441 -19.33 11.20 11.75
CA ARG A 441 -20.56 10.77 12.47
C ARG A 441 -20.32 10.18 13.85
N ASP A 442 -19.18 9.52 14.04
CA ASP A 442 -18.79 8.86 15.29
C ASP A 442 -17.53 9.51 15.91
N GLY A 443 -17.04 10.59 15.29
CA GLY A 443 -15.80 11.28 15.57
C GLY A 443 -15.65 12.52 14.68
N ASN A 444 -14.59 13.28 14.91
CA ASN A 444 -14.29 14.48 14.12
C ASN A 444 -13.24 14.18 13.04
N LEU A 445 -13.25 15.00 11.98
CA LEU A 445 -12.19 15.06 10.99
C LEU A 445 -11.52 16.43 11.06
N GLU A 446 -10.21 16.49 10.91
CA GLU A 446 -9.45 17.72 10.77
C GLU A 446 -8.48 17.60 9.59
N PHE A 447 -8.50 18.56 8.69
CA PHE A 447 -7.66 18.62 7.49
C PHE A 447 -6.73 19.83 7.56
N HIS A 448 -5.44 19.58 7.39
CA HIS A 448 -4.39 20.59 7.36
C HIS A 448 -3.68 20.60 6.01
N GLY A 449 -3.81 21.69 5.27
CA GLY A 449 -3.18 21.87 3.96
C GLY A 449 -4.17 22.03 2.80
N PRO A 450 -3.67 22.43 1.62
CA PRO A 450 -4.51 22.86 0.52
C PRO A 450 -5.18 21.67 -0.18
N LEU A 451 -6.42 21.90 -0.64
CA LEU A 451 -7.07 21.00 -1.57
C LEU A 451 -6.35 21.01 -2.93
N ASN A 452 -6.41 19.89 -3.65
CA ASN A 452 -5.88 19.81 -5.00
C ASN A 452 -6.78 20.51 -6.04
N ASP A 453 -8.08 20.45 -5.81
CA ASP A 453 -9.21 20.85 -6.64
C ASP A 453 -10.44 21.16 -5.76
N ALA A 454 -11.58 21.46 -6.38
CA ALA A 454 -12.84 21.62 -5.67
C ALA A 454 -13.36 20.24 -5.24
N PHE A 455 -13.87 20.14 -4.01
CA PHE A 455 -14.45 18.91 -3.49
C PHE A 455 -15.84 18.68 -4.08
N ASP A 456 -15.92 17.69 -4.95
CA ASP A 456 -17.11 17.16 -5.62
C ASP A 456 -17.65 15.87 -4.98
N GLY A 457 -17.12 15.52 -3.80
CA GLY A 457 -17.58 14.40 -2.97
C GLY A 457 -18.70 14.72 -1.98
N THR A 458 -18.93 13.81 -1.04
CA THR A 458 -19.88 14.02 0.07
C THR A 458 -19.15 14.17 1.40
N ALA A 459 -19.42 15.26 2.10
CA ALA A 459 -19.00 15.49 3.48
C ALA A 459 -20.20 15.33 4.41
N ASP A 460 -20.17 14.31 5.26
CA ASP A 460 -21.27 13.91 6.13
C ASP A 460 -20.93 14.11 7.60
N ILE A 461 -21.70 14.93 8.30
CA ILE A 461 -21.42 15.33 9.69
C ILE A 461 -22.62 14.98 10.58
N GLY A 462 -22.37 14.10 11.56
CA GLY A 462 -23.34 13.73 12.58
C GLY A 462 -23.46 14.78 13.69
N ALA A 463 -24.52 14.67 14.48
CA ALA A 463 -24.79 15.58 15.58
C ALA A 463 -23.69 15.51 16.65
N GLY A 464 -23.13 16.66 17.06
CA GLY A 464 -22.07 16.75 18.06
C GLY A 464 -20.65 16.56 17.50
N HIS A 465 -20.52 16.39 16.19
CA HIS A 465 -19.26 16.17 15.49
C HIS A 465 -18.94 17.29 14.50
N SER A 466 -17.73 17.25 13.96
CA SER A 466 -17.26 18.29 13.08
C SER A 466 -16.26 17.83 12.02
N ILE A 467 -16.22 18.59 10.94
CA ILE A 467 -15.12 18.61 9.98
C ILE A 467 -14.45 19.97 10.09
N ARG A 468 -13.17 19.98 10.44
CA ARG A 468 -12.33 21.17 10.54
C ARG A 468 -11.34 21.25 9.38
N PHE A 469 -11.09 22.46 8.90
CA PHE A 469 -10.07 22.73 7.88
C PHE A 469 -9.33 24.04 8.21
N ASP A 470 -8.10 24.23 7.73
CA ASP A 470 -7.30 25.44 7.99
C ASP A 470 -7.05 26.31 6.75
N GLU A 471 -7.13 25.74 5.56
CA GLU A 471 -6.98 26.44 4.28
C GLU A 471 -8.32 26.85 3.65
N GLU A 472 -8.31 27.36 2.42
CA GLU A 472 -9.55 27.58 1.66
C GLU A 472 -10.18 26.24 1.25
N TRP A 473 -11.51 26.18 1.28
CA TRP A 473 -12.27 24.99 0.86
C TRP A 473 -13.31 25.37 -0.18
N THR A 474 -13.33 24.68 -1.31
CA THR A 474 -14.38 24.86 -2.33
C THR A 474 -15.15 23.55 -2.50
N PHE A 475 -16.46 23.59 -2.36
CA PHE A 475 -17.35 22.51 -2.81
C PHE A 475 -17.72 22.78 -4.27
N GLY A 476 -17.39 21.84 -5.16
CA GLY A 476 -17.70 21.90 -6.59
C GLY A 476 -19.19 21.67 -6.89
N GLN A 477 -19.52 21.45 -8.16
CA GLN A 477 -20.90 21.32 -8.63
C GLN A 477 -21.59 20.04 -8.15
N ASN A 478 -20.82 18.99 -7.89
CA ASN A 478 -21.34 17.74 -7.34
C ASN A 478 -21.10 17.63 -5.83
N GLY A 479 -20.36 18.59 -5.26
CA GLY A 479 -20.06 18.63 -3.84
C GLY A 479 -21.33 18.67 -2.99
N ASN A 480 -21.37 17.85 -1.94
CA ASN A 480 -22.50 17.79 -1.02
C ASN A 480 -22.02 17.87 0.43
N LEU A 481 -22.46 18.91 1.14
CA LEU A 481 -22.35 19.00 2.59
C LEU A 481 -23.65 18.51 3.22
N HIS A 482 -23.61 17.32 3.79
CA HIS A 482 -24.75 16.67 4.45
C HIS A 482 -24.55 16.67 5.96
N PHE A 483 -25.50 17.24 6.70
CA PHE A 483 -25.65 16.97 8.12
C PHE A 483 -26.63 15.81 8.23
N SER A 484 -26.33 14.76 9.02
CA SER A 484 -27.10 13.51 8.98
C SER A 484 -28.02 13.27 10.18
N ASP A 485 -27.70 13.84 11.35
CA ASP A 485 -28.44 13.60 12.60
C ASP A 485 -29.00 14.88 13.24
N ALA A 486 -30.08 14.71 14.01
CA ALA A 486 -30.66 15.76 14.84
C ALA A 486 -30.00 15.83 16.23
N GLY A 487 -30.15 16.96 16.93
CA GLY A 487 -29.74 17.09 18.33
C GLY A 487 -28.57 18.05 18.54
N ALA A 488 -27.41 17.52 18.93
CA ALA A 488 -26.22 18.33 19.20
C ALA A 488 -25.72 19.04 17.94
N LEU A 489 -24.98 20.14 18.13
CA LEU A 489 -24.44 20.93 17.03
C LEU A 489 -23.50 20.10 16.16
N ALA A 490 -23.78 20.00 14.86
CA ALA A 490 -22.87 19.51 13.84
C ALA A 490 -22.19 20.70 13.13
N GLU A 491 -20.89 20.63 12.87
CA GLU A 491 -20.15 21.80 12.39
C GLU A 491 -19.15 21.50 11.25
N PHE A 492 -19.24 22.26 10.17
CA PHE A 492 -18.19 22.38 9.15
C PHE A 492 -17.47 23.73 9.35
N PHE A 493 -16.19 23.74 9.72
CA PHE A 493 -15.54 25.01 10.07
C PHE A 493 -14.05 25.12 9.83
N SER A 494 -13.59 26.37 9.75
CA SER A 494 -12.19 26.72 9.94
C SER A 494 -11.97 27.54 11.20
N SER A 495 -10.82 27.31 11.82
CA SER A 495 -10.31 28.12 12.94
C SER A 495 -9.48 29.32 12.48
N VAL A 496 -9.13 29.38 11.19
CA VAL A 496 -8.28 30.44 10.64
C VAL A 496 -9.18 31.63 10.28
N PRO A 497 -9.02 32.82 10.87
CA PRO A 497 -9.93 33.94 10.64
C PRO A 497 -9.99 34.44 9.19
N ALA A 498 -8.95 34.18 8.40
CA ALA A 498 -8.87 34.55 6.98
C ALA A 498 -9.33 33.42 6.04
N SER A 499 -9.77 32.27 6.57
CA SER A 499 -10.26 31.15 5.77
C SER A 499 -11.49 31.52 4.95
N HIS A 500 -11.66 30.82 3.83
CA HIS A 500 -12.78 30.99 2.93
C HIS A 500 -13.38 29.62 2.61
N VAL A 501 -14.70 29.48 2.77
CA VAL A 501 -15.45 28.37 2.17
C VAL A 501 -16.30 28.87 1.00
N THR A 502 -16.20 28.19 -0.13
CA THR A 502 -17.00 28.48 -1.33
C THR A 502 -17.88 27.27 -1.67
N PHE A 503 -19.14 27.52 -1.97
CA PHE A 503 -20.07 26.55 -2.53
C PHE A 503 -20.37 26.96 -3.98
N ASP A 504 -19.95 26.15 -4.96
CA ASP A 504 -20.03 26.43 -6.39
C ASP A 504 -20.94 25.42 -7.12
N GLY A 505 -22.25 25.60 -6.99
CA GLY A 505 -23.23 24.66 -7.54
C GLY A 505 -23.51 23.44 -6.66
N SER A 506 -22.93 23.38 -5.46
CA SER A 506 -23.05 22.30 -4.47
C SER A 506 -24.35 22.31 -3.67
N SER A 507 -24.61 21.24 -2.93
CA SER A 507 -25.74 21.15 -2.00
C SER A 507 -25.35 21.24 -0.53
N ILE A 508 -26.20 21.87 0.28
CA ILE A 508 -26.17 21.83 1.75
C ILE A 508 -27.50 21.26 2.25
N THR A 509 -27.47 20.13 2.93
CA THR A 509 -28.67 19.41 3.37
C THR A 509 -28.62 19.05 4.85
N LEU A 510 -29.77 19.13 5.52
CA LEU A 510 -29.94 18.85 6.95
C LEU A 510 -31.14 17.89 7.14
N PRO A 511 -31.22 17.10 8.23
CA PRO A 511 -32.44 16.41 8.61
C PRO A 511 -33.36 17.35 9.39
N GLN A 512 -34.59 16.88 9.69
CA GLN A 512 -35.50 17.60 10.58
C GLN A 512 -34.90 17.75 11.98
N ASN A 513 -35.14 18.88 12.64
CA ASN A 513 -34.65 19.19 13.99
C ASN A 513 -33.11 19.20 14.13
N ALA A 514 -32.36 19.31 13.03
CA ALA A 514 -30.90 19.45 13.08
C ALA A 514 -30.46 20.81 13.64
N LEU A 515 -29.34 20.82 14.33
CA LEU A 515 -28.60 22.05 14.63
C LEU A 515 -27.26 21.98 13.90
N ALA A 516 -27.10 22.77 12.84
CA ALA A 516 -25.91 22.75 12.01
C ALA A 516 -25.28 24.14 11.89
N ARG A 517 -23.97 24.18 11.66
CA ARG A 517 -23.22 25.41 11.45
C ARG A 517 -22.15 25.25 10.39
N VAL A 518 -22.06 26.24 9.51
CA VAL A 518 -20.90 26.48 8.63
C VAL A 518 -20.17 27.70 9.16
N ARG A 519 -18.87 27.60 9.44
CA ARG A 519 -18.08 28.72 10.01
C ARG A 519 -16.74 28.92 9.30
N ALA A 520 -16.50 30.11 8.78
CA ALA A 520 -15.24 30.51 8.14
C ALA A 520 -15.06 32.03 8.24
N GLY A 521 -13.89 32.56 7.86
CA GLY A 521 -13.70 34.01 7.71
C GLY A 521 -14.66 34.61 6.69
N ALA A 522 -14.78 33.94 5.53
CA ALA A 522 -15.74 34.21 4.49
C ALA A 522 -16.48 32.93 4.04
N ILE A 523 -17.74 33.09 3.67
CA ILE A 523 -18.64 32.04 3.16
C ILE A 523 -19.23 32.57 1.85
N THR A 524 -18.89 31.98 0.70
CA THR A 524 -19.46 32.35 -0.60
C THR A 524 -20.41 31.27 -1.09
N LEU A 525 -21.64 31.66 -1.42
CA LEU A 525 -22.66 30.77 -1.97
C LEU A 525 -22.95 31.25 -3.41
N LYS A 526 -22.39 30.56 -4.41
CA LYS A 526 -22.53 30.94 -5.82
C LYS A 526 -23.87 30.49 -6.41
N SER A 527 -24.13 30.92 -7.64
CA SER A 527 -25.27 30.44 -8.42
C SER A 527 -25.27 28.92 -8.55
N GLY A 528 -26.44 28.30 -8.41
CA GLY A 528 -26.61 26.85 -8.52
C GLY A 528 -26.55 26.12 -7.19
N VAL A 529 -26.06 26.75 -6.11
CA VAL A 529 -26.09 26.15 -4.78
C VAL A 529 -27.52 25.84 -4.35
N ASP A 530 -27.75 24.67 -3.75
CA ASP A 530 -29.04 24.28 -3.18
C ASP A 530 -28.92 24.04 -1.67
N VAL A 531 -29.59 24.89 -0.88
CA VAL A 531 -29.63 24.81 0.58
C VAL A 531 -31.03 24.39 1.02
N THR A 532 -31.14 23.24 1.67
CA THR A 532 -32.41 22.74 2.22
C THR A 532 -32.36 22.68 3.74
N VAL A 533 -33.23 23.45 4.41
CA VAL A 533 -33.36 23.51 5.87
C VAL A 533 -34.75 23.02 6.28
N PRO A 534 -34.92 21.73 6.64
CA PRO A 534 -36.24 21.17 6.96
C PRO A 534 -36.86 21.72 8.24
N SER A 535 -38.10 21.32 8.51
CA SER A 535 -38.83 21.75 9.72
C SER A 535 -38.06 21.44 11.01
N GLY A 536 -38.03 22.42 11.90
CA GLY A 536 -37.32 22.36 13.18
C GLY A 536 -35.80 22.44 13.08
N ALA A 537 -35.21 22.37 11.88
CA ALA A 537 -33.77 22.48 11.69
C ALA A 537 -33.30 23.94 11.73
N ILE A 538 -32.05 24.16 12.13
CA ILE A 538 -31.38 25.45 12.13
C ILE A 538 -30.03 25.30 11.43
N LEU A 539 -29.80 26.09 10.38
CA LEU A 539 -28.49 26.25 9.74
C LEU A 539 -27.93 27.65 10.06
N GLY A 540 -26.81 27.71 10.79
CA GLY A 540 -26.06 28.94 11.01
C GLY A 540 -24.93 29.13 10.01
N LEU A 541 -24.90 30.28 9.34
CA LEU A 541 -23.76 30.73 8.53
C LEU A 541 -22.95 31.74 9.36
N ASN A 542 -21.77 31.35 9.81
CA ASN A 542 -20.94 32.10 10.76
C ASN A 542 -19.67 32.63 10.09
N GLY A 543 -19.72 33.86 9.62
CA GLY A 543 -18.65 34.50 8.84
C GLY A 543 -19.20 35.64 7.99
N ASN A 544 -18.34 36.31 7.21
CA ASN A 544 -18.83 37.21 6.18
C ASN A 544 -19.44 36.38 5.05
N ILE A 545 -20.70 36.64 4.69
CA ILE A 545 -21.44 35.84 3.74
C ILE A 545 -21.57 36.59 2.42
N GLU A 546 -21.30 35.93 1.30
CA GLU A 546 -21.62 36.43 -0.02
C GLU A 546 -22.68 35.54 -0.67
N PHE A 547 -23.84 36.13 -0.95
CA PHE A 547 -24.91 35.52 -1.72
C PHE A 547 -24.79 35.92 -3.18
N SER A 548 -24.37 34.97 -4.01
CA SER A 548 -24.16 35.12 -5.45
C SER A 548 -25.16 34.29 -6.28
N GLY A 549 -26.33 33.97 -5.71
CA GLY A 549 -27.44 33.26 -6.34
C GLY A 549 -27.87 32.06 -5.51
N GLY A 550 -28.41 31.01 -6.14
CA GLY A 550 -28.76 29.74 -5.48
C GLY A 550 -30.23 29.60 -5.08
N SER A 551 -30.55 28.44 -4.50
CA SER A 551 -31.84 28.04 -3.96
C SER A 551 -31.71 27.84 -2.45
N TYR A 552 -32.58 28.47 -1.65
CA TYR A 552 -32.60 28.30 -0.20
C TYR A 552 -34.02 28.00 0.22
N THR A 553 -34.31 26.76 0.60
CA THR A 553 -35.67 26.27 0.80
C THR A 553 -35.83 25.52 2.11
N GLY A 554 -37.08 25.35 2.54
CA GLY A 554 -37.46 24.46 3.61
C GLY A 554 -38.34 25.11 4.67
N ALA A 555 -38.60 24.40 5.77
CA ALA A 555 -39.50 24.85 6.83
C ALA A 555 -38.78 25.09 8.17
N GLY A 556 -37.46 25.26 8.13
CA GLY A 556 -36.61 25.56 9.27
C GLY A 556 -36.06 26.99 9.25
N VAL A 557 -34.96 27.18 10.00
CA VAL A 557 -34.33 28.48 10.23
C VAL A 557 -32.99 28.58 9.50
N LEU A 558 -32.84 29.57 8.63
CA LEU A 558 -31.53 29.97 8.12
C LEU A 558 -31.06 31.20 8.88
N ARG A 559 -29.87 31.15 9.49
CA ARG A 559 -29.34 32.21 10.34
C ARG A 559 -28.08 32.82 9.74
N GLN A 560 -28.07 34.14 9.65
CA GLN A 560 -26.93 34.96 9.30
C GLN A 560 -26.18 35.39 10.57
N ASN A 561 -24.96 34.88 10.77
CA ASN A 561 -24.09 35.28 11.88
C ASN A 561 -22.83 35.96 11.36
N GLY A 562 -23.00 37.14 10.75
CA GLY A 562 -21.94 37.97 10.19
C GLY A 562 -22.50 38.90 9.10
N ASN A 563 -21.65 39.76 8.55
CA ASN A 563 -22.09 40.67 7.48
C ASN A 563 -22.41 39.88 6.22
N ALA A 564 -23.47 40.24 5.51
CA ALA A 564 -23.83 39.66 4.23
C ALA A 564 -23.67 40.66 3.09
N ASN A 565 -23.22 40.19 1.93
CA ASN A 565 -23.29 40.89 0.65
C ASN A 565 -24.13 40.09 -0.34
N VAL A 566 -25.15 40.71 -0.93
CA VAL A 566 -26.01 40.10 -1.95
C VAL A 566 -25.57 40.62 -3.31
N ALA A 567 -24.67 39.87 -3.95
CA ALA A 567 -24.01 40.26 -5.19
C ALA A 567 -24.88 40.01 -6.43
N THR A 568 -25.76 39.01 -6.39
CA THR A 568 -26.73 38.73 -7.46
C THR A 568 -28.11 38.44 -6.89
N ASN A 569 -29.11 38.31 -7.78
CA ASN A 569 -30.48 38.00 -7.38
C ASN A 569 -30.54 36.72 -6.54
N THR A 570 -30.98 36.87 -5.28
CA THR A 570 -31.02 35.79 -4.30
C THR A 570 -32.42 35.75 -3.68
N SER A 571 -33.01 34.56 -3.62
CA SER A 571 -34.31 34.33 -3.00
C SER A 571 -34.18 33.29 -1.88
N ILE A 572 -34.60 33.66 -0.68
CA ILE A 572 -34.62 32.76 0.48
C ILE A 572 -36.06 32.41 0.83
N ALA A 573 -36.38 31.11 0.85
CA ALA A 573 -37.71 30.54 1.05
C ALA A 573 -37.71 29.47 2.17
N VAL A 574 -37.19 29.86 3.34
CA VAL A 574 -37.25 29.06 4.59
C VAL A 574 -38.42 29.51 5.47
N SER A 575 -38.74 28.82 6.57
CA SER A 575 -39.81 29.32 7.46
C SER A 575 -39.41 30.60 8.19
N GLU A 576 -38.15 30.67 8.62
CA GLU A 576 -37.59 31.83 9.33
C GLU A 576 -36.20 32.17 8.81
N TYR A 577 -35.98 33.45 8.50
CA TYR A 577 -34.64 33.98 8.27
C TYR A 577 -34.23 34.82 9.49
N ASP A 578 -33.27 34.33 10.26
CA ASP A 578 -32.72 35.01 11.43
C ASP A 578 -31.58 35.94 10.95
N TRP A 579 -31.89 37.24 10.87
CA TRP A 579 -31.13 38.23 10.11
C TRP A 579 -30.12 39.00 10.98
N ASP A 580 -30.34 39.11 12.29
CA ASP A 580 -29.40 39.75 13.23
C ASP A 580 -28.49 38.78 13.97
N GLY A 581 -28.73 37.46 13.80
CA GLY A 581 -27.93 36.42 14.40
C GLY A 581 -28.22 36.22 15.89
N PHE A 582 -27.68 35.15 16.46
CA PHE A 582 -27.97 34.80 17.85
C PHE A 582 -26.93 35.37 18.81
N ASN A 583 -27.32 36.37 19.61
CA ASN A 583 -26.49 36.97 20.68
C ASN A 583 -25.14 37.55 20.19
N LEU A 584 -25.09 38.10 18.97
CA LEU A 584 -23.90 38.80 18.52
C LEU A 584 -23.80 40.17 19.21
N PRO A 585 -22.61 40.57 19.70
CA PRO A 585 -22.42 41.87 20.35
C PRO A 585 -22.51 43.04 19.37
N THR A 586 -22.30 42.78 18.08
CA THR A 586 -22.46 43.75 16.99
C THR A 586 -23.53 43.23 16.04
N PRO A 587 -24.50 44.06 15.64
CA PRO A 587 -25.48 43.66 14.63
C PRO A 587 -24.81 43.25 13.31
N ALA A 588 -25.42 42.32 12.61
CA ALA A 588 -25.02 41.93 11.26
C ALA A 588 -25.61 42.87 10.20
N ASP A 589 -24.76 43.42 9.33
CA ASP A 589 -25.19 44.26 8.21
C ASP A 589 -25.45 43.42 6.96
N THR A 590 -26.32 43.91 6.08
CA THR A 590 -26.56 43.29 4.76
C THR A 590 -26.52 44.34 3.66
N GLN A 591 -25.52 44.23 2.79
CA GLN A 591 -25.38 45.06 1.60
C GLN A 591 -26.03 44.36 0.42
N ILE A 592 -26.81 45.09 -0.37
CA ILE A 592 -27.41 44.58 -1.61
C ILE A 592 -26.81 45.38 -2.78
N GLU A 593 -26.10 44.70 -3.68
CA GLU A 593 -25.49 45.37 -4.83
C GLU A 593 -26.56 46.04 -5.73
N ALA A 594 -26.23 47.14 -6.40
CA ALA A 594 -27.19 48.01 -7.09
C ALA A 594 -28.08 47.32 -8.16
N ASN A 595 -27.64 46.17 -8.68
CA ASN A 595 -28.37 45.37 -9.67
C ASN A 595 -28.85 44.01 -9.13
N ALA A 596 -28.67 43.75 -7.84
CA ALA A 596 -29.13 42.56 -7.16
C ALA A 596 -30.51 42.79 -6.53
N LYS A 597 -31.25 41.71 -6.35
CA LYS A 597 -32.50 41.66 -5.59
C LYS A 597 -32.34 40.64 -4.49
N PHE A 598 -32.63 41.04 -3.25
CA PHE A 598 -32.72 40.13 -2.13
C PHE A 598 -34.18 39.93 -1.75
N MET A 599 -34.70 38.72 -1.97
CA MET A 599 -36.10 38.40 -1.72
C MET A 599 -36.22 37.37 -0.59
N LEU A 600 -36.93 37.75 0.48
CA LEU A 600 -37.22 36.86 1.60
C LEU A 600 -38.69 36.40 1.51
N ASN A 601 -38.91 35.16 1.09
CA ASN A 601 -40.20 34.47 1.07
C ASN A 601 -40.36 33.63 2.35
N VAL A 602 -40.29 34.30 3.50
CA VAL A 602 -40.24 33.66 4.82
C VAL A 602 -41.51 33.94 5.63
N GLY A 603 -41.84 33.06 6.57
CA GLY A 603 -42.96 33.24 7.49
C GLY A 603 -42.66 34.25 8.60
N SER A 604 -41.41 34.31 9.04
CA SER A 604 -40.88 35.27 10.02
C SER A 604 -39.46 35.73 9.64
N ILE A 605 -39.13 36.95 10.04
CA ILE A 605 -37.74 37.39 10.18
C ILE A 605 -37.45 37.24 11.68
N GLY A 606 -36.50 36.38 12.03
CA GLY A 606 -36.15 36.07 13.41
C GLY A 606 -35.56 37.29 14.13
N GLY A 607 -35.82 37.41 15.43
CA GLY A 607 -35.26 38.47 16.27
C GLY A 607 -35.86 39.87 16.07
N ALA A 608 -35.34 40.85 16.82
CA ALA A 608 -35.62 42.26 16.60
C ALA A 608 -34.42 42.83 15.83
N TYR A 609 -34.42 42.63 14.50
CA TYR A 609 -33.30 43.01 13.63
C TYR A 609 -32.78 44.40 13.99
N SER A 610 -31.49 44.46 14.33
CA SER A 610 -30.82 45.65 14.85
C SER A 610 -29.67 46.16 13.97
N GLY A 611 -29.47 45.54 12.81
CA GLY A 611 -28.44 45.91 11.82
C GLY A 611 -28.92 46.92 10.77
N THR A 612 -28.09 47.13 9.75
CA THR A 612 -28.41 47.97 8.59
C THR A 612 -28.57 47.15 7.32
N VAL A 613 -29.63 47.44 6.55
CA VAL A 613 -29.78 46.98 5.15
C VAL A 613 -29.56 48.17 4.24
N SER A 614 -28.56 48.10 3.34
CA SER A 614 -28.16 49.21 2.48
C SER A 614 -28.08 48.85 1.01
#